data_AF-A0A4Q6A930-F1
#
_entry.id   AF-A0A4Q6A930-F1
#
_cell.length_a   1.000
_cell.length_b   1.000
_cell.length_c   1.000
_cell.angle_alpha   90.00
_cell.angle_beta   90.00
_cell.angle_gamma   90.00
#
_symmetry.space_group_name_H-M   'P 1'
#
loop_
_entity.id
_entity.type
_entity.pdbx_description
1 polymer ?
#
loop_
_entity_poly.entity_id
_entity_poly.type
_entity_poly.pdbx_seq_one_letter_code
_entity_poly.pdbx_strand_id
1 'polypeptide(L)'
;HGFDDQGAQYAASGNLENWWSKDDQAKFRAKADQVVAQYNAYTVLDTLQVNGKLTLGENIADIGGLSIAYDAFTKTKQFREGKKIDGFTPAQRFFLSWAQIWRINMLPEAQAQQVLTDSHSPGMYRTNGAVVNIDAWYTAFNVQPGDGLYVAPDKRIRIW
;
A
#
# COMPACT_ATOMS: atom_id res chain seq x y z
N HIS A 1 -2.96 -2.83 -10.79
CA HIS A 1 -3.59 -1.99 -11.83
C HIS A 1 -4.84 -2.57 -12.48
N GLY A 2 -4.84 -3.81 -13.02
CA GLY A 2 -6.07 -4.37 -13.62
C GLY A 2 -7.31 -4.44 -12.71
N PHE A 3 -7.13 -4.25 -11.39
CA PHE A 3 -8.18 -4.18 -10.39
C PHE A 3 -8.07 -2.92 -9.50
N ASP A 4 -7.47 -1.82 -9.97
CA ASP A 4 -7.59 -0.54 -9.24
C ASP A 4 -8.92 0.18 -9.58
N ASP A 5 -9.10 1.41 -9.12
CA ASP A 5 -10.36 2.15 -9.34
C ASP A 5 -10.68 2.42 -10.82
N GLN A 6 -9.66 2.42 -11.69
CA GLN A 6 -9.84 2.54 -13.14
C GLN A 6 -9.85 1.17 -13.82
N GLY A 7 -8.86 0.32 -13.53
CA GLY A 7 -8.72 -0.99 -14.15
C GLY A 7 -9.90 -1.92 -13.89
N ALA A 8 -10.50 -1.86 -12.69
CA ALA A 8 -11.66 -2.68 -12.35
C ALA A 8 -12.93 -2.36 -13.18
N GLN A 9 -12.93 -1.27 -13.96
CA GLN A 9 -14.01 -0.94 -14.89
C GLN A 9 -13.91 -1.66 -16.24
N TYR A 10 -12.77 -2.33 -16.50
CA TYR A 10 -12.53 -3.06 -17.73
C TYR A 10 -12.71 -4.56 -17.50
N ALA A 11 -13.49 -5.21 -18.36
CA ALA A 11 -13.64 -6.67 -18.34
C ALA A 11 -12.37 -7.36 -18.87
N ALA A 12 -12.29 -8.69 -18.74
CA ALA A 12 -11.14 -9.48 -19.19
C ALA A 12 -10.82 -9.33 -20.69
N SER A 13 -11.79 -8.88 -21.49
CA SER A 13 -11.63 -8.54 -22.92
C SER A 13 -10.89 -7.22 -23.18
N GLY A 14 -10.68 -6.40 -22.15
CA GLY A 14 -10.14 -5.04 -22.28
C GLY A 14 -11.20 -3.97 -22.59
N ASN A 15 -12.49 -4.32 -22.60
CA ASN A 15 -13.58 -3.38 -22.85
C ASN A 15 -14.09 -2.75 -21.55
N LEU A 16 -14.49 -1.47 -21.62
CA LEU A 16 -15.18 -0.79 -20.52
C LEU A 16 -16.59 -1.38 -20.36
N GLU A 17 -16.79 -2.18 -19.33
CA GLU A 17 -18.01 -2.92 -19.09
C GLU A 17 -18.17 -3.16 -17.59
N ASN A 18 -19.36 -2.91 -17.04
CA ASN A 18 -19.60 -3.25 -15.65
C ASN A 18 -19.80 -4.75 -15.47
N TRP A 19 -18.75 -5.44 -15.04
CA TRP A 19 -18.76 -6.87 -14.73
C TRP A 19 -18.99 -7.17 -13.23
N TRP A 20 -19.29 -6.14 -12.43
CA TRP A 20 -19.56 -6.25 -11.00
C TRP A 20 -21.05 -6.34 -10.70
N SER A 21 -21.40 -7.09 -9.65
CA SER A 21 -22.69 -6.90 -8.99
C SER A 21 -22.73 -5.51 -8.34
N LYS A 22 -23.94 -4.95 -8.16
CA LYS A 22 -24.09 -3.64 -7.49
C LYS A 22 -23.52 -3.66 -6.07
N ASP A 23 -23.72 -4.75 -5.34
CA ASP A 23 -23.27 -4.89 -3.95
C ASP A 23 -21.75 -4.96 -3.85
N ASP A 24 -21.09 -5.68 -4.77
CA ASP A 24 -19.63 -5.80 -4.76
C ASP A 24 -18.96 -4.50 -5.22
N GLN A 25 -19.55 -3.80 -6.19
CA GLN A 25 -19.09 -2.46 -6.57
C GLN A 25 -19.20 -1.47 -5.39
N ALA A 26 -20.29 -1.52 -4.62
CA ALA A 26 -20.46 -0.67 -3.44
C ALA A 26 -19.42 -0.98 -2.35
N LYS A 27 -19.14 -2.27 -2.08
CA LYS A 27 -18.10 -2.69 -1.14
C LYS A 27 -16.70 -2.26 -1.58
N PHE A 28 -16.40 -2.39 -2.88
CA PHE A 28 -15.12 -1.94 -3.44
C PHE A 28 -14.94 -0.43 -3.26
N ARG A 29 -15.95 0.37 -3.63
CA ARG A 29 -15.93 1.84 -3.43
C ARG A 29 -15.73 2.21 -1.98
N ALA A 30 -16.43 1.58 -1.04
CA ALA A 30 -16.26 1.84 0.38
C ALA A 30 -14.82 1.58 0.88
N LYS A 31 -14.15 0.55 0.35
CA LYS A 31 -12.73 0.29 0.66
C LYS A 31 -11.79 1.28 -0.02
N ALA A 32 -12.06 1.63 -1.28
CA ALA A 32 -11.31 2.66 -1.99
C ALA A 32 -11.38 4.01 -1.27
N ASP A 33 -12.56 4.39 -0.74
CA ASP A 33 -12.74 5.61 0.04
C ASP A 33 -11.95 5.58 1.36
N GLN A 34 -11.78 4.41 1.99
CA GLN A 34 -10.87 4.27 3.14
C GLN A 34 -9.41 4.54 2.74
N VAL A 35 -8.98 4.09 1.55
CA VAL A 35 -7.62 4.36 1.05
C VAL A 35 -7.45 5.85 0.77
N VAL A 36 -8.44 6.48 0.14
CA VAL A 36 -8.44 7.95 -0.06
C VAL A 36 -8.30 8.66 1.29
N ALA A 37 -9.09 8.28 2.29
CA ALA A 37 -9.06 8.89 3.61
C ALA A 37 -7.71 8.69 4.32
N GLN A 38 -7.13 7.49 4.25
CA GLN A 38 -5.81 7.20 4.81
C GLN A 38 -4.75 8.12 4.21
N TYR A 39 -4.69 8.23 2.88
CA TYR A 39 -3.65 8.99 2.22
C TYR A 39 -3.87 10.51 2.30
N ASN A 40 -5.11 10.98 2.39
CA ASN A 40 -5.42 12.39 2.66
C ASN A 40 -4.93 12.85 4.05
N ALA A 41 -4.67 11.94 4.98
CA ALA A 41 -4.16 12.25 6.31
C ALA A 41 -2.63 12.43 6.33
N TYR A 42 -1.93 12.15 5.24
CA TYR A 42 -0.48 12.24 5.15
C TYR A 42 0.01 13.61 4.71
N THR A 43 1.05 14.12 5.38
CA THR A 43 1.59 15.48 5.23
C THR A 43 3.07 15.46 4.84
N VAL A 44 3.42 16.16 3.77
CA VAL A 44 4.79 16.37 3.31
C VAL A 44 5.15 17.85 3.43
N LEU A 45 6.43 18.13 3.69
CA LEU A 45 6.92 19.50 3.92
C LEU A 45 6.10 20.27 4.98
N ASP A 46 5.67 19.54 6.02
CA ASP A 46 4.88 19.99 7.16
C ASP A 46 3.48 20.58 6.86
N THR A 47 3.16 20.85 5.59
CA THR A 47 2.00 21.65 5.18
C THR A 47 1.22 21.10 4.01
N LEU A 48 1.82 20.25 3.17
CA LEU A 48 1.18 19.73 1.96
C LEU A 48 0.56 18.37 2.23
N GLN A 49 -0.75 18.27 2.08
CA GLN A 49 -1.44 16.98 2.17
C GLN A 49 -1.28 16.20 0.87
N VAL A 50 -1.03 14.89 0.98
CA VAL A 50 -1.14 13.98 -0.17
C VAL A 50 -2.58 13.95 -0.65
N ASN A 51 -2.79 14.09 -1.97
CA ASN A 51 -4.11 13.94 -2.56
C ASN A 51 -4.44 12.46 -2.76
N GLY A 52 -5.08 11.84 -1.76
CA GLY A 52 -5.44 10.43 -1.77
C GLY A 52 -6.40 10.03 -2.89
N LYS A 53 -7.15 10.98 -3.46
CA LYS A 53 -8.00 10.72 -4.63
C LYS A 53 -7.20 10.65 -5.92
N LEU A 54 -6.22 11.55 -6.09
CA LEU A 54 -5.27 11.54 -7.20
C LEU A 54 -4.42 10.27 -7.18
N THR A 55 -3.97 9.84 -5.99
CA THR A 55 -3.05 8.71 -5.83
C THR A 55 -3.73 7.35 -5.63
N LEU A 56 -5.07 7.31 -5.70
CA LEU A 56 -5.87 6.15 -5.32
C LEU A 56 -5.46 4.86 -6.04
N GLY A 57 -5.34 4.90 -7.37
CA GLY A 57 -5.03 3.70 -8.17
C GLY A 57 -3.68 3.10 -7.81
N GLU A 58 -2.67 3.96 -7.63
CA GLU A 58 -1.32 3.57 -7.21
C GLU A 58 -1.30 3.03 -5.77
N ASN A 59 -2.05 3.65 -4.85
CA ASN A 59 -2.12 3.18 -3.47
C ASN A 59 -2.83 1.82 -3.35
N ILE A 60 -3.90 1.59 -4.12
CA ILE A 60 -4.56 0.27 -4.21
C ILE A 60 -3.57 -0.76 -4.76
N ALA A 61 -2.81 -0.40 -5.79
CA ALA A 61 -1.80 -1.26 -6.39
C ALA A 61 -0.66 -1.59 -5.40
N ASP A 62 -0.17 -0.64 -4.63
CA ASP A 62 0.86 -0.86 -3.61
C ASP A 62 0.35 -1.81 -2.50
N ILE A 63 -0.83 -1.54 -1.94
CA ILE A 63 -1.40 -2.36 -0.86
C ILE A 63 -1.65 -3.79 -1.35
N GLY A 64 -2.31 -3.94 -2.51
CA GLY A 64 -2.63 -5.25 -3.08
C GLY A 64 -1.38 -6.00 -3.54
N GLY A 65 -0.47 -5.31 -4.23
CA GLY A 65 0.79 -5.89 -4.71
C GLY A 65 1.67 -6.38 -3.57
N LEU A 66 1.80 -5.59 -2.50
CA LEU A 66 2.56 -5.97 -1.31
C LEU A 66 1.94 -7.19 -0.59
N SER A 67 0.61 -7.20 -0.44
CA SER A 67 -0.15 -8.31 0.16
C SER A 67 0.07 -9.62 -0.61
N ILE A 68 -0.15 -9.60 -1.93
CA ILE A 68 -0.04 -10.77 -2.80
C ILE A 68 1.41 -11.24 -2.89
N ALA A 69 2.38 -10.32 -3.01
CA ALA A 69 3.79 -10.66 -3.05
C ALA A 69 4.25 -11.31 -1.74
N TYR A 70 3.75 -10.86 -0.59
CA TYR A 70 4.07 -11.48 0.69
C TYR A 70 3.48 -12.89 0.78
N ASP A 71 2.21 -13.09 0.43
CA ASP A 71 1.58 -14.42 0.40
C ASP A 71 2.35 -15.39 -0.51
N ALA A 72 2.69 -14.94 -1.73
CA ALA A 72 3.51 -15.70 -2.66
C ALA A 72 4.89 -16.03 -2.07
N PHE A 73 5.54 -15.07 -1.41
CA PHE A 73 6.84 -15.29 -0.78
C PHE A 73 6.74 -16.34 0.34
N THR A 74 5.66 -16.38 1.12
CA THR A 74 5.48 -17.39 2.18
C THR A 74 5.43 -18.84 1.68
N LYS A 75 5.08 -19.03 0.40
CA LYS A 75 5.02 -20.34 -0.26
C LYS A 75 6.38 -20.83 -0.74
N THR A 76 7.40 -19.95 -0.78
CA THR A 76 8.75 -20.31 -1.23
C THR A 76 9.50 -21.15 -0.20
N LYS A 77 10.47 -21.93 -0.68
CA LYS A 77 11.41 -22.65 0.19
C LYS A 77 12.17 -21.69 1.12
N GLN A 78 12.59 -20.54 0.58
CA GLN A 78 13.35 -19.53 1.31
C GLN A 78 12.61 -19.00 2.54
N PHE A 79 11.30 -18.75 2.44
CA PHE A 79 10.51 -18.32 3.59
C PHE A 79 10.35 -19.44 4.61
N ARG A 80 10.00 -20.64 4.14
CA ARG A 80 9.73 -21.82 4.99
C ARG A 80 10.96 -22.32 5.74
N GLU A 81 12.15 -22.17 5.17
CA GLU A 81 13.41 -22.48 5.84
C GLU A 81 13.65 -21.60 7.08
N GLY A 82 13.02 -20.43 7.17
CA GLY A 82 13.09 -19.55 8.35
C GLY A 82 14.49 -18.98 8.63
N LYS A 83 15.46 -19.23 7.76
CA LYS A 83 16.86 -18.84 7.97
C LYS A 83 16.99 -17.32 8.09
N LYS A 84 17.60 -16.89 9.20
CA LYS A 84 18.01 -15.50 9.38
C LYS A 84 19.23 -15.18 8.51
N ILE A 85 19.21 -14.02 7.88
CA ILE A 85 20.37 -13.44 7.18
C ILE A 85 20.56 -12.05 7.75
N ASP A 86 21.78 -11.75 8.19
CA ASP A 86 22.15 -10.51 8.87
C ASP A 86 21.25 -10.19 10.08
N GLY A 87 20.84 -11.23 10.81
CA GLY A 87 19.97 -11.10 11.99
C GLY A 87 18.47 -10.99 11.69
N PHE A 88 18.07 -10.82 10.43
CA PHE A 88 16.67 -10.63 10.04
C PHE A 88 16.00 -11.92 9.57
N THR A 89 14.76 -12.15 10.02
CA THR A 89 13.90 -13.23 9.52
C THR A 89 13.53 -13.03 8.05
N PRO A 90 13.09 -14.07 7.32
CA PRO A 90 12.58 -13.90 5.96
C PRO A 90 11.48 -12.83 5.85
N ALA A 91 10.52 -12.81 6.80
CA ALA A 91 9.45 -11.81 6.82
C ALA A 91 9.98 -10.38 6.99
N GLN A 92 10.89 -10.15 7.93
CA GLN A 92 11.53 -8.84 8.10
C GLN A 92 12.28 -8.41 6.84
N ARG A 93 13.04 -9.31 6.21
CA ARG A 93 13.79 -9.01 4.98
C ARG A 93 12.89 -8.65 3.81
N PHE A 94 11.73 -9.28 3.69
CA PHE A 94 10.74 -8.91 2.67
C PHE A 94 10.31 -7.45 2.81
N PHE A 95 9.90 -7.03 4.02
CA PHE A 95 9.48 -5.64 4.26
C PHE A 95 10.63 -4.64 4.21
N LEU A 96 11.84 -5.03 4.60
CA LEU A 96 13.05 -4.22 4.41
C LEU A 96 13.34 -4.02 2.92
N SER A 97 13.16 -5.05 2.09
CA SER A 97 13.31 -4.94 0.63
C SER A 97 12.27 -3.99 0.04
N TRP A 98 11.01 -4.06 0.48
CA TRP A 98 9.97 -3.08 0.09
C TRP A 98 10.37 -1.64 0.45
N ALA A 99 10.85 -1.41 1.68
CA ALA A 99 11.29 -0.07 2.08
C ALA A 99 12.50 0.42 1.27
N GLN A 100 13.41 -0.48 0.88
CA GLN A 100 14.62 -0.13 0.15
C GLN A 100 14.36 0.37 -1.28
N ILE A 101 13.35 -0.17 -1.97
CA ILE A 101 13.02 0.24 -3.36
C ILE A 101 12.43 1.64 -3.43
N TRP A 102 11.87 2.13 -2.32
CA TRP A 102 11.25 3.47 -2.22
C TRP A 102 12.16 4.53 -1.60
N ARG A 103 13.44 4.22 -1.38
CA ARG A 103 14.42 5.20 -0.92
C ARG A 103 14.63 6.25 -2.00
N ILE A 104 14.08 7.42 -1.77
CA ILE A 104 14.11 8.55 -2.67
C ILE A 104 14.49 9.79 -1.84
N ASN A 105 15.34 10.63 -2.40
CA ASN A 105 15.63 11.96 -1.86
C ASN A 105 15.27 12.99 -2.94
N MET A 106 14.52 14.03 -2.55
CA MET A 106 14.04 15.07 -3.47
C MET A 106 14.26 16.45 -2.86
N LEU A 107 14.46 17.44 -3.72
CA LEU A 107 14.41 18.84 -3.30
C LEU A 107 12.98 19.19 -2.84
N PRO A 108 12.80 20.09 -1.85
CA PRO A 108 11.47 20.48 -1.39
C PRO A 108 10.55 20.95 -2.52
N GLU A 109 11.06 21.71 -3.48
CA GLU A 109 10.29 22.23 -4.61
C GLU A 109 9.81 21.10 -5.53
N ALA A 110 10.66 20.10 -5.77
CA ALA A 110 10.30 18.91 -6.55
C ALA A 110 9.28 18.04 -5.81
N GLN A 111 9.41 17.90 -4.48
CA GLN A 111 8.45 17.17 -3.66
C GLN A 111 7.09 17.89 -3.60
N ALA A 112 7.08 19.22 -3.51
CA ALA A 112 5.87 20.01 -3.59
C ALA A 112 5.16 19.86 -4.94
N GLN A 113 5.91 19.88 -6.05
CA GLN A 113 5.37 19.62 -7.37
C GLN A 113 4.81 18.20 -7.47
N GLN A 114 5.55 17.19 -7.01
CA GLN A 114 5.12 15.78 -7.05
C GLN A 114 3.75 15.61 -6.41
N VAL A 115 3.54 16.15 -5.21
CA VAL A 115 2.29 16.02 -4.45
C VAL A 115 1.08 16.59 -5.20
N LEU A 116 1.29 17.59 -6.07
CA LEU A 116 0.22 18.23 -6.84
C LEU A 116 -0.08 17.53 -8.17
N THR A 117 0.90 16.85 -8.77
CA THR A 117 0.79 16.41 -10.17
C THR A 117 1.02 14.93 -10.42
N ASP A 118 1.73 14.23 -9.53
CA ASP A 118 2.05 12.81 -9.69
C ASP A 118 0.91 11.94 -9.13
N SER A 119 0.52 10.90 -9.87
CA SER A 119 -0.44 9.90 -9.40
C SER A 119 0.18 8.95 -8.37
N HIS A 120 1.50 8.93 -8.23
CA HIS A 120 2.17 8.14 -7.20
C HIS A 120 2.31 8.93 -5.91
N SER A 121 1.99 8.29 -4.78
CA SER A 121 2.31 8.85 -3.46
C SER A 121 3.83 9.03 -3.29
N PRO A 122 4.29 9.99 -2.46
CA PRO A 122 5.70 10.12 -2.12
C PRO A 122 6.27 8.80 -1.55
N GLY A 123 7.55 8.51 -1.81
CA GLY A 123 8.16 7.20 -1.49
C GLY A 123 8.01 6.76 -0.03
N MET A 124 8.06 7.69 0.92
CA MET A 124 7.81 7.40 2.34
C MET A 124 6.39 6.90 2.62
N TYR A 125 5.40 7.35 1.85
CA TYR A 125 4.00 6.93 1.97
C TYR A 125 3.66 5.72 1.11
N ARG A 126 4.39 5.46 0.02
CA ARG A 126 4.38 4.13 -0.64
C ARG A 126 4.96 3.06 0.28
N THR A 127 5.99 3.41 1.04
CA THR A 127 6.58 2.53 2.05
C THR A 127 5.63 2.33 3.23
N ASN A 128 5.43 3.38 4.04
CA ASN A 128 4.75 3.29 5.33
C ASN A 128 3.23 3.13 5.15
N GLY A 129 2.62 3.83 4.19
CA GLY A 129 1.18 3.75 3.94
C GLY A 129 0.71 2.38 3.46
N ALA A 130 1.55 1.65 2.74
CA ALA A 130 1.23 0.28 2.34
C ALA A 130 1.38 -0.71 3.52
N VAL A 131 2.52 -0.70 4.23
CA VAL A 131 2.83 -1.73 5.24
C VAL A 131 1.90 -1.70 6.45
N VAL A 132 1.35 -0.53 6.83
CA VAL A 132 0.41 -0.44 7.97
C VAL A 132 -0.90 -1.19 7.75
N ASN A 133 -1.20 -1.55 6.49
CA ASN A 133 -2.36 -2.36 6.12
C ASN A 133 -2.07 -3.88 6.09
N ILE A 134 -0.82 -4.30 6.35
CA ILE A 134 -0.38 -5.70 6.24
C ILE A 134 -0.12 -6.29 7.64
N ASP A 135 -1.00 -7.18 8.12
CA ASP A 135 -0.88 -7.80 9.45
C ASP A 135 0.48 -8.45 9.71
N ALA A 136 1.05 -9.10 8.69
CA ALA A 136 2.33 -9.77 8.81
C ALA A 136 3.49 -8.81 9.14
N TRP A 137 3.39 -7.53 8.78
CA TRP A 137 4.38 -6.52 9.14
C TRP A 137 4.39 -6.27 10.65
N TYR A 138 3.21 -6.18 11.28
CA TYR A 138 3.08 -6.04 12.73
C TYR A 138 3.73 -7.21 13.46
N THR A 139 3.51 -8.43 13.00
CA THR A 139 4.16 -9.63 13.57
C THR A 139 5.66 -9.63 13.32
N ALA A 140 6.12 -9.25 12.13
CA ALA A 140 7.54 -9.28 11.76
C ALA A 140 8.39 -8.30 12.59
N PHE A 141 7.84 -7.15 12.99
CA PHE A 141 8.54 -6.12 13.76
C PHE A 141 8.03 -5.94 15.19
N ASN A 142 7.09 -6.80 15.63
CA ASN A 142 6.47 -6.73 16.95
C ASN A 142 5.87 -5.34 17.25
N VAL A 143 5.10 -4.79 16.31
CA VAL A 143 4.51 -3.45 16.40
C VAL A 143 3.31 -3.47 17.36
N GLN A 144 3.30 -2.56 18.32
CA GLN A 144 2.35 -2.49 19.44
C GLN A 144 1.53 -1.20 19.43
N PRO A 145 0.38 -1.17 20.12
CA PRO A 145 -0.32 0.08 20.38
C PRO A 145 0.62 1.13 21.01
N GLY A 146 0.65 2.32 20.42
CA GLY A 146 1.54 3.42 20.84
C GLY A 146 2.76 3.62 19.93
N ASP A 147 3.12 2.64 19.10
CA ASP A 147 4.15 2.82 18.08
C ASP A 147 3.66 3.79 16.99
N GLY A 148 4.56 4.59 16.43
CA GLY A 148 4.20 5.69 15.52
C GLY A 148 3.48 5.28 14.23
N LEU A 149 3.64 4.03 13.78
CA LEU A 149 2.97 3.48 12.60
C LEU A 149 1.83 2.50 12.96
N TYR A 150 1.47 2.37 14.23
CA TYR A 150 0.43 1.43 14.65
C TYR A 150 -0.96 1.86 14.13
N VAL A 151 -1.62 0.94 13.43
CA VAL A 151 -3.06 1.02 13.12
C VAL A 151 -3.77 -0.19 13.75
N ALA A 152 -4.90 0.08 14.40
CA ALA A 152 -5.72 -0.96 15.03
C ALA A 152 -6.22 -1.97 13.99
N PRO A 153 -6.31 -3.28 14.31
CA PRO A 153 -6.63 -4.33 13.33
C PRO A 153 -7.92 -4.10 12.51
N ASP A 154 -8.95 -3.53 13.13
CA ASP A 154 -10.25 -3.21 12.54
C ASP A 154 -10.22 -1.98 11.60
N LYS A 155 -9.17 -1.17 11.69
CA LYS A 155 -8.95 0.02 10.85
C LYS A 155 -7.99 -0.23 9.68
N ARG A 156 -7.40 -1.43 9.58
CA ARG A 156 -6.49 -1.79 8.49
C ARG A 156 -7.30 -2.12 7.24
N ILE A 157 -6.88 -1.53 6.13
CA ILE A 157 -7.59 -1.66 4.87
C ILE A 157 -7.18 -2.97 4.19
N ARG A 158 -8.17 -3.77 3.79
CA ARG A 158 -7.96 -5.02 3.02
C ARG A 158 -8.80 -4.96 1.76
N ILE A 159 -8.17 -4.95 0.59
CA ILE A 159 -8.85 -4.88 -0.71
C ILE A 159 -8.66 -6.19 -1.47
N TRP A 160 -7.42 -6.46 -1.90
CA TRP A 160 -7.03 -7.63 -2.69
C TRP A 160 -6.24 -8.63 -1.86
#